data_AF-A0A2S2KQ00-F1
#
_entry.id   AF-A0A2S2KQ00-F1
#
_cell.length_a   1.000
_cell.length_b   1.000
_cell.length_c   1.000
_cell.angle_alpha   90.00
_cell.angle_beta   90.00
_cell.angle_gamma   90.00
#
_symmetry.space_group_name_H-M   'P 1'
#
loop_
_entity.id
_entity.type
_entity.pdbx_description
1 polymer ?
#
loop_
_entity_poly.entity_id
_entity_poly.type
_entity_poly.pdbx_seq_one_letter_code
_entity_poly.pdbx_strand_id
1 'polypeptide(L)'
;MKFIFDIVNWLSVHSDIREEIKNLEDNILRLEDNIAEFLSMKYDEGVKKLLHSLESDLKYLSILANGAPIDKNEDRKIMDFLRTHYARLQKLSVPA
;
A
#
# COMPACT_ATOMS: atom_id res chain seq x y z
N MET A 1 33.04 18.34 0.81
CA MET A 1 32.53 17.15 0.09
C MET A 1 31.42 16.39 0.82
N LYS A 2 31.49 16.21 2.16
CA LYS A 2 30.46 15.51 2.94
C LYS A 2 29.01 15.97 2.68
N PHE A 3 28.79 17.29 2.60
CA PHE A 3 27.49 17.88 2.35
C PHE A 3 26.84 17.46 1.01
N ILE A 4 27.62 17.35 -0.07
CA ILE A 4 27.08 16.92 -1.38
C ILE A 4 26.74 15.43 -1.36
N PHE A 5 27.57 14.61 -0.70
CA PHE A 5 27.32 13.18 -0.53
C PHE A 5 26.04 12.92 0.27
N ASP A 6 25.82 13.66 1.36
CA ASP A 6 24.62 13.55 2.19
C ASP A 6 23.34 13.92 1.40
N ILE A 7 23.40 14.96 0.54
CA ILE A 7 22.28 15.37 -0.32
C ILE A 7 21.97 14.30 -1.38
N VAL A 8 22.99 13.76 -2.06
CA VAL A 8 22.79 12.72 -3.08
C VAL A 8 22.20 11.46 -2.46
N ASN A 9 22.70 11.05 -1.29
CA ASN A 9 22.16 9.90 -0.57
C ASN A 9 20.70 10.11 -0.14
N TRP A 10 20.37 11.31 0.35
CA TRP A 10 19.00 11.67 0.71
C TRP A 10 18.05 11.62 -0.51
N LEU A 11 18.48 12.17 -1.66
CA LEU A 11 17.68 12.15 -2.88
C LEU A 11 17.43 10.72 -3.41
N SER A 12 18.44 9.84 -3.33
CA SER A 12 18.30 8.43 -3.75
C SER A 12 17.32 7.68 -2.87
N VAL A 13 17.45 7.78 -1.54
CA VAL A 13 16.52 7.12 -0.61
C VAL A 13 15.09 7.64 -0.82
N HIS A 14 14.94 8.93 -1.11
CA HIS A 14 13.64 9.54 -1.34
C HIS A 14 12.97 9.07 -2.64
N SER A 15 13.75 8.85 -3.71
CA SER A 15 13.20 8.26 -4.94
C SER A 15 12.79 6.82 -4.74
N ASP A 16 13.59 6.04 -4.01
CA ASP A 16 13.33 4.62 -3.76
C ASP A 16 12.04 4.43 -2.95
N ILE A 17 11.83 5.26 -1.91
CA ILE A 17 10.60 5.24 -1.10
C ILE A 17 9.37 5.59 -1.94
N ARG A 18 9.45 6.59 -2.82
CA ARG A 18 8.31 6.98 -3.67
C ARG A 18 7.96 5.89 -4.68
N GLU A 19 8.97 5.22 -5.23
CA GLU A 19 8.76 4.07 -6.12
C GLU A 19 8.13 2.90 -5.35
N GLU A 20 8.61 2.62 -4.14
CA GLU A 20 8.06 1.57 -3.28
C GLU A 20 6.60 1.85 -2.88
N ILE A 21 6.27 3.09 -2.50
CA ILE A 21 4.90 3.52 -2.24
C ILE A 21 4.01 3.26 -3.46
N LYS A 22 4.45 3.67 -4.65
CA LYS A 22 3.69 3.47 -5.89
C LYS A 22 3.48 1.98 -6.19
N ASN A 23 4.52 1.16 -6.02
CA ASN A 23 4.43 -0.28 -6.22
C ASN A 23 3.43 -0.93 -5.24
N LEU A 24 3.36 -0.44 -4.01
CA LEU A 24 2.35 -0.90 -3.04
C LEU A 24 0.95 -0.48 -3.42
N GLU A 25 0.74 0.77 -3.86
CA GLU A 25 -0.57 1.24 -4.34
C GLU A 25 -1.06 0.37 -5.51
N ASP A 26 -0.20 0.12 -6.51
CA ASP A 26 -0.50 -0.73 -7.65
C ASP A 26 -0.80 -2.18 -7.24
N ASN A 27 -0.04 -2.72 -6.27
CA ASN A 27 -0.29 -4.08 -5.78
C ASN A 27 -1.60 -4.20 -5.01
N ILE A 28 -1.93 -3.21 -4.18
CA ILE A 28 -3.18 -3.13 -3.42
C ILE A 28 -4.38 -3.15 -4.37
N LEU A 29 -4.34 -2.34 -5.44
CA LEU A 29 -5.40 -2.32 -6.44
C LEU A 29 -5.54 -3.68 -7.14
N ARG A 30 -4.43 -4.29 -7.54
CA ARG A 30 -4.43 -5.62 -8.16
C ARG A 30 -4.96 -6.71 -7.23
N LEU A 31 -4.62 -6.66 -5.94
CA LEU A 31 -5.14 -7.61 -4.96
C LEU A 31 -6.66 -7.48 -4.82
N GLU A 32 -7.20 -6.26 -4.79
CA GLU A 32 -8.64 -6.03 -4.75
C GLU A 32 -9.36 -6.58 -5.98
N ASP A 33 -8.82 -6.37 -7.17
CA ASP A 33 -9.37 -6.92 -8.42
C ASP A 33 -9.38 -8.46 -8.40
N ASN A 34 -8.27 -9.08 -7.98
CA ASN A 34 -8.16 -10.53 -7.87
C ASN A 34 -9.12 -11.11 -6.79
N ILE A 35 -9.35 -10.40 -5.69
CA ILE A 35 -10.33 -10.80 -4.67
C ILE A 35 -11.74 -10.81 -5.27
N ALA A 36 -12.11 -9.78 -6.03
CA ALA A 36 -13.41 -9.72 -6.70
C ALA A 36 -13.58 -10.87 -7.70
N GLU A 37 -12.53 -11.19 -8.46
CA GLU A 37 -12.53 -12.34 -9.37
C GLU A 37 -12.72 -13.67 -8.62
N PHE A 38 -11.95 -13.90 -7.54
CA PHE A 38 -12.03 -15.15 -6.79
C PHE A 38 -13.37 -15.31 -6.06
N LEU A 39 -13.98 -14.22 -5.59
CA LEU A 39 -15.34 -14.22 -5.06
C LEU A 39 -16.36 -14.66 -6.12
N SER A 40 -16.21 -14.20 -7.38
CA SER A 40 -17.09 -14.62 -8.48
C SER A 40 -16.96 -16.11 -8.80
N MET A 41 -15.76 -16.67 -8.59
CA MET A 41 -15.46 -18.10 -8.77
C MET A 41 -15.79 -18.96 -7.55
N LYS A 42 -16.23 -18.36 -6.44
CA LYS A 42 -16.45 -19.03 -5.14
C LYS A 42 -15.19 -19.74 -4.62
N TYR A 43 -14.01 -19.16 -4.87
CA TYR A 43 -12.73 -19.73 -4.45
C TYR A 43 -12.28 -19.17 -3.09
N ASP A 44 -12.93 -19.64 -2.02
CA ASP A 44 -12.78 -19.09 -0.66
C ASP A 44 -11.35 -19.13 -0.10
N GLU A 45 -10.60 -20.19 -0.39
CA GLU A 45 -9.21 -20.30 0.09
C GLU A 45 -8.32 -19.23 -0.57
N GLY A 46 -8.52 -18.98 -1.87
CA GLY A 46 -7.82 -17.93 -2.58
C GLY A 46 -8.19 -16.55 -2.02
N VAL A 47 -9.49 -16.30 -1.79
CA VAL A 47 -9.97 -15.04 -1.19
C VAL A 47 -9.28 -14.80 0.15
N LYS A 48 -9.23 -15.79 1.04
CA LYS A 48 -8.55 -15.66 2.35
C LYS A 48 -7.06 -15.31 2.21
N LYS A 49 -6.34 -15.95 1.28
CA LYS A 49 -4.92 -15.65 1.04
C LYS A 49 -4.73 -14.22 0.55
N LEU A 50 -5.54 -13.79 -0.43
CA LEU A 50 -5.43 -12.43 -0.98
C LEU A 50 -5.84 -11.36 0.03
N LEU A 51 -6.85 -11.59 0.87
CA LEU A 51 -7.23 -10.67 1.95
C LEU A 51 -6.08 -10.49 2.96
N HIS A 52 -5.35 -11.55 3.28
CA HIS A 52 -4.18 -11.46 4.15
C HIS A 52 -3.04 -10.65 3.51
N SER A 53 -2.76 -10.88 2.21
CA SER A 53 -1.80 -10.07 1.46
C SER A 53 -2.20 -8.59 1.41
N LEU A 54 -3.48 -8.31 1.15
CA LEU A 54 -4.01 -6.94 1.12
C LEU A 54 -3.84 -6.24 2.47
N GLU A 55 -4.13 -6.93 3.57
CA GLU A 55 -3.91 -6.40 4.92
C GLU A 55 -2.43 -6.09 5.18
N SER A 56 -1.53 -6.98 4.76
CA SER A 56 -0.09 -6.81 4.91
C SER A 56 0.42 -5.59 4.15
N ASP A 57 0.01 -5.42 2.89
CA ASP A 57 0.46 -4.30 2.06
C ASP A 57 -0.08 -2.96 2.56
N LEU A 58 -1.35 -2.93 3.01
CA LEU A 58 -1.93 -1.73 3.63
C LEU A 58 -1.18 -1.35 4.91
N LYS A 59 -0.78 -2.34 5.74
CA LYS A 59 0.03 -2.08 6.93
C LYS A 59 1.40 -1.54 6.56
N TYR A 60 2.04 -2.11 5.54
CA TYR A 60 3.36 -1.68 5.12
C TYR A 60 3.34 -0.26 4.53
N LEU A 61 2.37 0.04 3.67
CA LEU A 61 2.16 1.39 3.14
C LEU A 61 1.91 2.41 4.26
N SER A 62 1.15 2.04 5.30
CA SER A 62 0.96 2.90 6.48
C SER A 62 2.26 3.17 7.24
N ILE A 63 3.15 2.18 7.38
CA ILE A 63 4.46 2.36 7.99
C ILE A 63 5.32 3.32 7.18
N LEU A 64 5.34 3.14 5.84
CA LEU A 64 6.09 4.04 4.95
C LEU A 64 5.55 5.47 5.01
N ALA A 65 4.23 5.66 4.95
CA ALA A 65 3.61 6.98 5.01
C ALA A 65 3.95 7.74 6.31
N ASN A 66 3.94 7.04 7.45
CA ASN A 66 4.24 7.65 8.75
C ASN A 66 5.74 7.86 9.03
N GLY A 67 6.62 7.13 8.33
CA GLY A 67 8.08 7.15 8.57
C GLY A 67 8.90 7.88 7.49
N ALA A 68 8.33 8.09 6.31
CA ALA A 68 9.05 8.68 5.18
C ALA A 68 9.08 10.22 5.23
N PRO A 69 10.16 10.86 4.74
CA PRO A 69 10.23 12.31 4.59
C PRO A 69 9.41 12.80 3.37
N ILE A 70 8.16 12.33 3.22
CA ILE A 70 7.23 12.74 2.15
C ILE A 70 6.59 14.09 2.46
N ASP A 71 6.21 14.83 1.40
CA ASP A 71 5.55 16.11 1.60
C ASP A 71 4.09 15.94 2.06
N LYS A 72 3.54 16.98 2.68
CA LYS A 72 2.20 16.95 3.28
C LYS A 72 1.07 16.62 2.30
N ASN A 73 1.22 16.96 1.01
CA ASN A 73 0.21 16.64 0.01
C ASN A 73 0.30 15.18 -0.42
N GLU A 74 1.52 14.63 -0.56
CA GLU A 74 1.75 13.20 -0.78
C GLU A 74 1.22 12.38 0.40
N ASP A 75 1.57 12.75 1.63
CA ASP A 75 1.07 12.12 2.86
C ASP A 75 -0.46 12.09 2.91
N ARG A 76 -1.11 13.22 2.65
CA ARG A 76 -2.58 13.29 2.61
C ARG A 76 -3.19 12.34 1.59
N LYS A 77 -2.61 12.25 0.38
CA LYS A 77 -3.09 11.34 -0.68
C LYS A 77 -2.98 9.89 -0.23
N ILE A 78 -1.84 9.51 0.36
CA ILE A 78 -1.61 8.15 0.84
C ILE A 78 -2.57 7.83 2.00
N MET A 79 -2.82 8.77 2.91
CA MET A 79 -3.79 8.57 4.00
C MET A 79 -5.23 8.42 3.50
N ASP A 80 -5.63 9.20 2.48
CA ASP A 80 -6.95 9.05 1.83
C ASP A 80 -7.06 7.70 1.09
N PHE A 81 -5.97 7.25 0.45
CA PHE A 81 -5.85 5.93 -0.16
C PHE A 81 -6.02 4.83 0.90
N LEU A 82 -5.18 4.82 1.93
CA LEU A 82 -5.24 3.87 3.05
C LEU A 82 -6.64 3.80 3.67
N ARG A 83 -7.27 4.95 3.93
CA ARG A 83 -8.64 5.01 4.49
C ARG A 83 -9.64 4.29 3.60
N THR A 84 -9.55 4.51 2.29
CA THR A 84 -10.45 3.89 1.31
C THR A 84 -10.28 2.38 1.26
N HIS A 85 -9.04 1.91 1.22
CA HIS A 85 -8.72 0.50 1.02
C HIS A 85 -8.85 -0.34 2.31
N TYR A 86 -8.59 0.23 3.49
CA TYR A 86 -8.99 -0.42 4.75
C TYR A 86 -10.50 -0.57 4.89
N ALA A 87 -11.29 0.42 4.44
CA ALA A 87 -12.75 0.31 4.47
C ALA A 87 -13.27 -0.78 3.51
N ARG A 88 -12.60 -0.98 2.37
CA ARG A 88 -12.88 -2.09 1.44
C ARG A 88 -12.52 -3.44 2.08
N LEU A 89 -11.32 -3.57 2.64
CA LEU A 89 -10.89 -4.77 3.37
C LEU A 89 -11.90 -5.16 4.47
N GLN A 90 -12.38 -4.21 5.27
CA GLN A 90 -13.37 -4.49 6.31
C GLN A 90 -14.67 -5.06 5.73
N LYS A 91 -15.17 -4.54 4.60
CA LYS A 91 -16.38 -5.07 3.96
C LYS A 91 -16.19 -6.48 3.41
N LEU A 92 -14.99 -6.80 2.92
CA LEU A 92 -14.67 -8.11 2.34
C LEU A 92 -14.37 -9.18 3.40
N SER A 93 -13.89 -8.77 4.58
CA SER A 93 -13.50 -9.66 5.67
C SER A 93 -14.65 -10.03 6.62
N VAL A 94 -15.82 -9.40 6.51
CA VAL A 94 -17.01 -9.80 7.28
C VAL A 94 -17.59 -11.08 6.66
N PRO A 95 -17.77 -12.16 7.43
CA PRO A 95 -18.43 -13.36 6.92
C PRO A 95 -19.86 -13.01 6.48
N ALA A 96 -20.22 -13.38 5.25
CA ALA A 96 -21.59 -13.30 4.75
C ALA A 96 -22.51 -14.34 5.42
#